data_AF-A0A3Q4GQN4-F1
#
_entry.id   AF-A0A3Q4GQN4-F1
#
_cell.length_a   1.000
_cell.length_b   1.000
_cell.length_c   1.000
_cell.angle_alpha   90.00
_cell.angle_beta   90.00
_cell.angle_gamma   90.00
#
_symmetry.space_group_name_H-M   'P 1'
#
loop_
_entity.id
_entity.type
_entity.pdbx_description
1 polymer ?
#
loop_
_entity_poly.entity_id
_entity_poly.type
_entity_poly.pdbx_seq_one_letter_code
_entity_poly.pdbx_strand_id
1 'polypeptide(L)'
;MENRTSALALQVFIGTADERLLKPHAFYQVHRITGKTVTTPSMERMINGTKVLEIPLEPKSHMRVVIDCVGILKLRNADIELRNGETDIGRKNTRVRLVFRVHIPQPGGQPVSLQVASHPIECSQRSAQELPAVERQDLDQCSVLGGQQMVLTGQNFTSDSKVIFSEKTQGEEYFFLITNVCLWWNESSKVFFESYCRRATQRLYW
;
A
#
# COMPACT_ATOMS: atom_id res chain seq x y z
N MET A 1 21.19 23.29 -32.77
CA MET A 1 20.53 24.10 -31.73
C MET A 1 20.04 23.14 -30.67
N GLU A 2 20.69 23.12 -29.51
CA GLU A 2 20.31 22.27 -28.40
C GLU A 2 18.98 22.80 -27.84
N ASN A 3 17.93 21.96 -27.82
CA ASN A 3 16.64 22.32 -27.24
C ASN A 3 16.86 22.57 -25.75
N ARG A 4 17.12 23.83 -25.37
CA ARG A 4 17.18 24.24 -23.96
C ARG A 4 15.76 24.21 -23.40
N THR A 5 15.33 23.05 -22.93
CA THR A 5 14.14 22.92 -22.09
C THR A 5 14.36 23.78 -20.84
N SER A 6 13.42 24.64 -20.49
CA SER A 6 13.46 25.40 -19.24
C SER A 6 12.99 24.53 -18.07
N ALA A 7 13.36 24.89 -16.83
CA ALA A 7 12.81 24.23 -15.64
C ALA A 7 11.27 24.32 -15.61
N LEU A 8 10.64 23.27 -15.10
CA LEU A 8 9.19 23.17 -14.93
C LEU A 8 8.85 22.96 -13.45
N ALA A 9 7.58 23.17 -13.10
CA ALA A 9 7.05 22.80 -11.80
C ALA A 9 6.17 21.54 -11.92
N LEU A 10 6.55 20.49 -11.22
CA LEU A 10 5.69 19.34 -10.98
C LEU A 10 4.72 19.68 -9.85
N GLN A 11 3.45 19.79 -10.19
CA GLN A 11 2.35 19.92 -9.23
C GLN A 11 1.92 18.53 -8.74
N VAL A 12 1.77 18.40 -7.42
CA VAL A 12 1.28 17.19 -6.76
C VAL A 12 0.09 17.56 -5.87
N PHE A 13 -1.03 16.86 -6.04
CA PHE A 13 -2.20 16.99 -5.16
C PHE A 13 -2.87 15.64 -4.94
N ILE A 14 -3.77 15.58 -3.95
CA ILE A 14 -4.51 14.35 -3.64
C ILE A 14 -5.82 14.35 -4.41
N GLY A 15 -6.01 13.32 -5.22
CA GLY A 15 -7.21 13.10 -6.01
C GLY A 15 -8.06 11.94 -5.52
N THR A 16 -9.28 11.87 -6.05
CA THR A 16 -10.19 10.73 -5.93
C THR A 16 -9.58 9.47 -6.54
N ALA A 17 -9.88 8.30 -5.98
CA ALA A 17 -9.46 7.02 -6.55
C ALA A 17 -10.41 6.47 -7.64
N ASP A 18 -11.56 7.12 -7.86
CA ASP A 18 -12.53 6.78 -8.89
C ASP A 18 -11.89 6.87 -10.29
N GLU A 19 -12.07 5.80 -11.07
CA GLU A 19 -11.52 5.67 -12.42
C GLU A 19 -12.22 6.57 -13.44
N ARG A 20 -13.48 6.93 -13.19
CA ARG A 20 -14.28 7.69 -14.15
C ARG A 20 -14.02 9.18 -14.08
N LEU A 21 -13.71 9.70 -12.89
CA LEU A 21 -13.61 11.14 -12.67
C LEU A 21 -12.56 11.49 -11.61
N LEU A 22 -11.39 11.90 -12.10
CA LEU A 22 -10.30 12.38 -11.26
C LEU A 22 -10.55 13.83 -10.83
N LYS A 23 -10.80 14.04 -9.54
CA LYS A 23 -11.00 15.36 -8.92
C LYS A 23 -10.16 15.46 -7.65
N PRO A 24 -9.84 16.67 -7.17
CA PRO A 24 -9.27 16.84 -5.83
C PRO A 24 -10.12 16.13 -4.77
N HIS A 25 -9.48 15.43 -3.85
CA HIS A 25 -10.19 14.74 -2.77
C HIS A 25 -10.63 15.74 -1.70
N ALA A 26 -11.89 15.68 -1.26
CA ALA A 26 -12.38 16.63 -0.26
C ALA A 26 -11.83 16.37 1.16
N PHE A 27 -11.77 15.10 1.55
CA PHE A 27 -11.35 14.70 2.89
C PHE A 27 -9.83 14.51 3.07
N TYR A 28 -9.04 14.59 1.99
CA TYR A 28 -7.60 14.39 2.03
C TYR A 28 -6.88 15.46 1.22
N GLN A 29 -5.80 16.00 1.77
CA GLN A 29 -4.96 17.00 1.12
C GLN A 29 -3.51 16.57 1.08
N VAL A 30 -2.76 17.16 0.15
CA VAL A 30 -1.31 17.00 0.12
C VAL A 30 -0.73 17.70 1.34
N HIS A 31 0.29 17.11 1.94
CA HIS A 31 1.01 17.70 3.05
C HIS A 31 2.49 17.77 2.70
N ARG A 32 3.08 18.96 2.84
CA ARG A 32 4.51 19.14 2.64
C ARG A 32 5.27 18.53 3.83
N ILE A 33 6.06 17.50 3.56
CA ILE A 33 6.97 16.91 4.55
C ILE A 33 8.29 17.69 4.54
N THR A 34 8.82 17.98 5.72
CA THR A 34 10.14 18.56 5.93
C THR A 34 10.92 17.71 6.94
N GLY A 35 12.25 17.74 6.86
CA GLY A 35 13.11 17.04 7.81
C GLY A 35 14.53 16.88 7.28
N LYS A 36 15.44 16.40 8.14
CA LYS A 36 16.84 16.17 7.78
C LYS A 36 17.03 15.12 6.67
N THR A 37 16.10 14.18 6.56
CA THR A 37 16.09 13.11 5.56
C THR A 37 15.34 13.49 4.29
N VAL A 38 14.68 14.65 4.25
CA VAL A 38 13.94 15.13 3.08
C VAL A 38 14.86 16.04 2.28
N THR A 39 15.21 15.60 1.08
CA THR A 39 16.19 16.26 0.21
C THR A 39 15.53 17.04 -0.92
N THR A 40 14.31 16.68 -1.29
CA THR A 40 13.63 17.30 -2.43
C THR A 40 13.04 18.66 -2.05
N PRO A 41 13.47 19.76 -2.71
CA PRO A 41 12.88 21.06 -2.47
C PRO A 41 11.41 21.04 -2.93
N SER A 42 10.54 21.64 -2.13
CA SER A 42 9.12 21.72 -2.42
C SER A 42 8.49 22.96 -1.79
N MET A 43 7.43 23.44 -2.43
CA MET A 43 6.64 24.58 -1.98
C MET A 43 5.16 24.24 -2.01
N GLU A 44 4.44 24.61 -0.95
CA GLU A 44 3.00 24.43 -0.87
C GLU A 44 2.27 25.66 -1.40
N ARG A 45 1.19 25.46 -2.17
CA ARG A 45 0.33 26.51 -2.69
C ARG A 45 -1.14 26.12 -2.61
N MET A 46 -2.01 27.12 -2.57
CA MET A 46 -3.45 26.95 -2.73
C MET A 46 -3.85 27.38 -4.15
N ILE A 47 -4.43 26.45 -4.92
CA ILE A 47 -4.91 26.69 -6.29
C ILE A 47 -6.38 26.29 -6.33
N ASN A 48 -7.28 27.24 -6.59
CA ASN A 48 -8.73 27.02 -6.66
C ASN A 48 -9.28 26.21 -5.46
N GLY A 49 -8.83 26.54 -4.25
CA GLY A 49 -9.25 25.87 -3.03
C GLY A 49 -8.64 24.47 -2.79
N THR A 50 -7.81 23.98 -3.72
CA THR A 50 -7.04 22.73 -3.58
C THR A 50 -5.61 23.04 -3.14
N LYS A 51 -5.12 22.32 -2.14
CA LYS A 51 -3.72 22.38 -1.73
C LYS A 51 -2.86 21.58 -2.73
N VAL A 52 -1.83 22.22 -3.27
CA VAL A 52 -0.93 21.67 -4.28
C VAL A 52 0.50 21.84 -3.80
N LEU A 53 1.32 20.79 -3.93
CA LEU A 53 2.75 20.86 -3.71
C LEU A 53 3.47 21.01 -5.05
N GLU A 54 4.31 22.02 -5.19
CA GLU A 54 5.17 22.23 -6.35
C GLU A 54 6.58 21.74 -6.07
N ILE A 55 7.10 20.91 -6.98
CA ILE A 55 8.45 20.35 -6.95
C ILE A 55 9.16 20.78 -8.24
N PRO A 56 10.37 21.37 -8.16
CA PRO A 56 11.12 21.75 -9.35
C PRO A 56 11.51 20.52 -10.19
N LEU A 57 11.27 20.59 -11.49
CA LEU A 57 11.82 19.67 -12.49
C LEU A 57 12.88 20.40 -13.31
N GLU A 58 14.10 19.87 -13.31
CA GLU A 58 15.21 20.49 -14.01
C GLU A 58 15.69 19.64 -15.21
N PRO A 59 16.11 20.27 -16.32
CA PRO A 59 16.71 19.57 -17.45
C PRO A 59 17.97 18.79 -17.07
N LYS A 60 18.76 19.32 -16.12
CA LYS A 60 20.01 18.70 -15.64
C LYS A 60 19.77 17.33 -15.00
N SER A 61 18.57 17.09 -14.46
CA SER A 61 18.14 15.81 -13.92
C SER A 61 17.22 15.05 -14.88
N HIS A 62 17.29 15.35 -16.18
CA HIS A 62 16.46 14.75 -17.22
C HIS A 62 14.95 14.86 -16.95
N MET A 63 14.50 15.96 -16.33
CA MET A 63 13.11 16.14 -15.88
C MET A 63 12.62 15.03 -14.95
N ARG A 64 13.52 14.42 -14.16
CA ARG A 64 13.22 13.41 -13.16
C ARG A 64 13.45 13.96 -11.76
N VAL A 65 12.65 13.48 -10.82
CA VAL A 65 12.74 13.80 -9.39
C VAL A 65 12.30 12.60 -8.56
N VAL A 66 12.95 12.40 -7.42
CA VAL A 66 12.52 11.47 -6.38
C VAL A 66 11.58 12.23 -5.45
N ILE A 67 10.44 11.67 -5.09
CA ILE A 67 9.44 12.36 -4.26
C ILE A 67 9.51 11.83 -2.83
N ASP A 68 10.27 12.52 -1.98
CA ASP A 68 10.43 12.24 -0.55
C ASP A 68 9.74 13.29 0.36
N CYS A 69 9.07 14.29 -0.25
CA CYS A 69 8.53 15.46 0.43
C CYS A 69 6.99 15.54 0.44
N VAL A 70 6.30 14.47 0.02
CA VAL A 70 4.83 14.42 -0.11
C VAL A 70 4.22 13.48 0.93
N GLY A 71 3.34 14.04 1.77
CA GLY A 71 2.47 13.30 2.68
C GLY A 71 0.99 13.45 2.31
N ILE A 72 0.16 12.60 2.92
CA ILE A 72 -1.30 12.62 2.76
C ILE A 72 -1.90 13.01 4.12
N LEU A 73 -2.62 14.12 4.18
CA LEU A 73 -3.28 14.63 5.38
C LEU A 73 -4.77 14.36 5.32
N LYS A 74 -5.31 13.61 6.29
CA LYS A 74 -6.74 13.49 6.52
C LYS A 74 -7.28 14.74 7.19
N LEU A 75 -8.27 15.38 6.58
CA LEU A 75 -9.00 16.50 7.17
C LEU A 75 -10.10 15.99 8.11
N ARG A 76 -10.45 16.78 9.13
CA ARG A 76 -11.54 16.41 10.04
C ARG A 76 -12.87 16.51 9.30
N ASN A 77 -13.75 15.53 9.51
CA ASN A 77 -15.02 15.45 8.79
C ASN A 77 -15.91 16.67 9.07
N ALA A 78 -15.99 17.11 10.33
CA ALA A 78 -16.75 18.29 10.73
C ALA A 78 -16.33 19.57 9.97
N ASP A 79 -15.03 19.72 9.67
CA ASP A 79 -14.53 20.89 8.93
C ASP A 79 -14.95 20.85 7.44
N ILE A 80 -15.07 19.65 6.86
CA ILE A 80 -15.49 19.45 5.45
C ILE A 80 -16.98 19.62 5.28
N GLU A 81 -17.77 19.02 6.18
CA GLU A 81 -19.23 19.11 6.18
C GLU A 81 -19.68 20.58 6.27
N LEU A 82 -19.02 21.38 7.11
CA LEU A 82 -19.29 22.81 7.26
C LEU A 82 -18.94 23.64 6.01
N ARG A 83 -17.88 23.26 5.26
CA ARG A 83 -17.35 24.04 4.14
C ARG A 83 -17.99 23.68 2.79
N ASN A 84 -18.22 22.40 2.54
CA ASN A 84 -18.54 21.87 1.22
C ASN A 84 -19.91 21.16 1.16
N GLY A 85 -20.58 20.93 2.30
CA GLY A 85 -21.82 20.14 2.35
C GLY A 85 -21.64 18.69 1.91
N GLU A 86 -20.42 18.17 2.00
CA GLU A 86 -20.07 16.84 1.49
C GLU A 86 -20.61 15.75 2.42
N THR A 87 -21.17 14.68 1.83
CA THR A 87 -21.99 13.69 2.54
C THR A 87 -21.17 12.55 3.16
N ASP A 88 -21.85 11.71 3.96
CA ASP A 88 -21.32 10.47 4.56
C ASP A 88 -20.64 9.51 3.56
N ILE A 89 -20.94 9.62 2.27
CA ILE A 89 -20.31 8.82 1.21
C ILE A 89 -18.82 9.18 1.09
N GLY A 90 -18.49 10.47 1.08
CA GLY A 90 -17.09 10.93 1.03
C GLY A 90 -16.33 10.58 2.31
N ARG A 91 -17.01 10.52 3.45
CA ARG A 91 -16.45 10.08 4.74
C ARG A 91 -15.97 8.63 4.72
N LYS A 92 -16.66 7.75 3.99
CA LYS A 92 -16.29 6.33 3.84
C LYS A 92 -15.25 6.10 2.75
N ASN A 93 -14.94 7.10 1.93
CA ASN A 93 -13.95 6.98 0.88
C ASN A 93 -12.54 7.26 1.42
N THR A 94 -11.84 6.18 1.78
CA THR A 94 -10.47 6.22 2.29
C THR A 94 -9.44 5.96 1.21
N ARG A 95 -9.85 5.81 -0.06
CA ARG A 95 -8.95 5.55 -1.19
C ARG A 95 -8.67 6.83 -1.97
N VAL A 96 -7.40 7.13 -2.13
CA VAL A 96 -6.93 8.33 -2.84
C VAL A 96 -5.93 7.99 -3.94
N ARG A 97 -5.60 8.96 -4.78
CA ARG A 97 -4.45 8.89 -5.70
C ARG A 97 -3.58 10.12 -5.54
N LEU A 98 -2.27 9.96 -5.72
CA LEU A 98 -1.40 11.10 -5.99
C LEU A 98 -1.62 11.50 -7.45
N VAL A 99 -1.91 12.79 -7.67
CA VAL A 99 -2.07 13.35 -9.01
C VAL A 99 -0.90 14.26 -9.30
N PHE A 100 -0.23 13.97 -10.41
CA PHE A 100 0.94 14.67 -10.90
C PHE A 100 0.55 15.48 -12.12
N ARG A 101 0.88 16.77 -12.13
CA ARG A 101 0.58 17.65 -13.26
C ARG A 101 1.79 18.53 -13.57
N VAL A 102 2.07 18.72 -14.85
CA VAL A 102 3.06 19.69 -15.33
C VAL A 102 2.42 20.59 -16.37
N HIS A 103 2.81 21.85 -16.39
CA HIS A 103 2.43 22.83 -17.40
C HIS A 103 3.65 23.17 -18.23
N ILE A 104 3.61 22.85 -19.53
CA ILE A 104 4.69 23.05 -20.48
C ILE A 104 4.38 24.30 -21.31
N PRO A 105 5.13 25.41 -21.14
CA PRO A 105 4.95 26.61 -21.93
C PRO A 105 5.11 26.32 -23.42
N GLN A 106 4.23 26.89 -24.25
CA GLN A 106 4.31 26.79 -25.72
C GLN A 106 4.63 28.16 -26.34
N PRO A 107 5.22 28.19 -27.54
CA PRO A 107 5.46 29.43 -28.28
C PRO A 107 4.20 30.28 -28.51
N GLY A 108 3.03 29.64 -28.61
CA GLY A 108 1.73 30.30 -28.76
C GLY A 108 1.11 30.86 -27.46
N GLY A 109 1.85 30.86 -26.35
CA GLY A 109 1.43 31.43 -25.06
C GLY A 109 0.51 30.53 -24.22
N GLN A 110 -0.28 29.65 -24.83
CA GLN A 110 -1.11 28.68 -24.10
C GLN A 110 -0.27 27.46 -23.66
N PRO A 111 -0.16 27.17 -22.35
CA PRO A 111 0.63 26.03 -21.89
C PRO A 111 -0.09 24.70 -22.16
N VAL A 112 0.67 23.67 -22.53
CA VAL A 112 0.18 22.29 -22.59
C VAL A 112 0.25 21.69 -21.19
N SER A 113 -0.84 21.08 -20.74
CA SER A 113 -0.89 20.44 -19.41
C SER A 113 -0.87 18.93 -19.55
N LEU A 114 0.12 18.29 -18.93
CA LEU A 114 0.16 16.83 -18.83
C LEU A 114 -0.21 16.43 -17.41
N GLN A 115 -1.01 15.38 -17.25
CA GLN A 115 -1.44 14.88 -15.96
C GLN A 115 -1.45 13.36 -15.92
N VAL A 116 -0.98 12.79 -14.81
CA VAL A 116 -1.04 11.35 -14.52
C VAL A 116 -1.43 11.13 -13.06
N ALA A 117 -2.13 10.04 -12.78
CA ALA A 117 -2.49 9.64 -11.43
C ALA A 117 -1.78 8.33 -11.07
N SER A 118 -1.40 8.19 -9.80
CA SER A 118 -0.84 6.94 -9.27
C SER A 118 -1.89 5.82 -9.23
N HIS A 119 -1.44 4.62 -8.85
CA HIS A 119 -2.34 3.60 -8.33
C HIS A 119 -3.08 4.11 -7.08
N PRO A 120 -4.30 3.60 -6.79
CA PRO A 120 -5.02 3.92 -5.56
C PRO A 120 -4.20 3.58 -4.31
N ILE A 121 -4.24 4.48 -3.33
CA ILE A 121 -3.63 4.34 -2.01
C ILE A 121 -4.75 4.21 -0.99
N GLU A 122 -4.72 3.17 -0.17
CA GLU A 122 -5.64 2.98 0.95
C GLU A 122 -5.13 3.77 2.17
N CYS A 123 -5.89 4.77 2.60
CA CYS A 123 -5.54 5.68 3.69
C CYS A 123 -6.33 5.40 4.98
N SER A 124 -7.14 4.35 5.03
CA SER A 124 -7.62 3.85 6.31
C SER A 124 -6.42 3.43 7.16
N GLN A 125 -6.51 3.71 8.46
CA GLN A 125 -5.61 3.07 9.40
C GLN A 125 -5.89 1.57 9.24
N ARG A 126 -4.92 0.83 8.71
CA ARG A 126 -4.95 -0.62 8.88
C ARG A 126 -4.90 -0.77 10.40
N SER A 127 -6.01 -1.21 11.02
CA SER A 127 -5.90 -1.96 12.26
C SER A 127 -4.78 -2.93 11.93
N ALA A 128 -3.64 -2.83 12.62
CA ALA A 128 -2.55 -3.75 12.40
C ALA A 128 -3.22 -5.11 12.26
N GLN A 129 -3.16 -5.71 11.08
CA GLN A 129 -3.74 -7.04 10.91
C GLN A 129 -2.81 -7.84 11.79
N GLU A 130 -3.23 -7.99 13.04
CA GLU A 130 -2.37 -8.48 14.10
C GLU A 130 -1.85 -9.81 13.57
N LEU A 131 -0.53 -9.94 13.51
CA LEU A 131 0.07 -11.10 12.86
C LEU A 131 -0.52 -12.35 13.52
N PRO A 132 -0.91 -13.37 12.74
CA PRO A 132 -1.46 -14.59 13.32
C PRO A 132 -0.45 -15.15 14.31
N ALA A 133 -0.90 -15.37 15.54
CA ALA A 133 -0.05 -15.79 16.65
C ALA A 133 -0.58 -17.12 17.20
N VAL A 134 0.29 -18.13 17.25
CA VAL A 134 -0.02 -19.44 17.84
C VAL A 134 0.38 -19.41 19.33
N GLU A 135 -0.58 -19.64 20.21
CA GLU A 135 -0.37 -19.72 21.66
C GLU A 135 -0.22 -21.18 22.12
N ARG A 136 -0.99 -22.10 21.53
CA ARG A 136 -0.99 -23.51 21.90
C ARG A 136 -1.25 -24.40 20.68
N GLN A 137 -0.67 -25.59 20.72
CA GLN A 137 -1.02 -26.72 19.86
C GLN A 137 -1.36 -27.95 20.70
N ASP A 138 -2.16 -28.86 20.13
CA ASP A 138 -2.54 -30.13 20.77
C ASP A 138 -1.69 -31.34 20.32
N LEU A 139 -0.95 -31.20 19.21
CA LEU A 139 0.01 -32.18 18.69
C LEU A 139 1.40 -31.56 18.57
N ASP A 140 2.42 -32.30 18.99
CA ASP A 140 3.84 -31.95 18.87
C ASP A 140 4.62 -32.92 17.96
N GLN A 141 4.04 -34.09 17.68
CA GLN A 141 4.60 -35.11 16.80
C GLN A 141 3.47 -35.81 16.02
N CYS A 142 3.78 -36.27 14.81
CA CYS A 142 2.86 -37.08 14.00
C CYS A 142 3.64 -38.07 13.12
N SER A 143 2.93 -39.04 12.55
CA SER A 143 3.52 -39.96 11.57
C SER A 143 4.01 -39.21 10.34
N VAL A 144 5.11 -39.67 9.72
CA VAL A 144 5.56 -39.17 8.41
C VAL A 144 4.50 -39.38 7.32
N LEU A 145 3.59 -40.32 7.48
CA LEU A 145 2.49 -40.51 6.55
C LEU A 145 1.46 -39.37 6.61
N GLY A 146 1.53 -38.54 7.66
CA GLY A 146 0.55 -37.49 7.87
C GLY A 146 -0.81 -38.03 8.28
N GLY A 147 -1.89 -37.32 7.94
CA GLY A 147 -3.26 -37.78 8.14
C GLY A 147 -3.88 -37.42 9.49
N GLN A 148 -3.09 -36.84 10.40
CA GLN A 148 -3.55 -36.47 11.73
C GLN A 148 -4.01 -35.01 11.76
N GLN A 149 -5.12 -34.79 12.44
CA GLN A 149 -5.70 -33.46 12.66
C GLN A 149 -5.00 -32.78 13.84
N MET A 150 -4.42 -31.61 13.60
CA MET A 150 -3.80 -30.76 14.63
C MET A 150 -4.63 -29.50 14.86
N VAL A 151 -4.80 -29.11 16.11
CA VAL A 151 -5.50 -27.91 16.58
C VAL A 151 -4.49 -26.83 16.99
N LEU A 152 -4.54 -25.69 16.31
CA LEU A 152 -3.84 -24.48 16.76
C LEU A 152 -4.80 -23.55 17.49
N THR A 153 -4.40 -23.13 18.67
CA THR A 153 -5.05 -22.07 19.45
C THR A 153 -4.20 -20.83 19.47
N GLY A 154 -4.84 -19.69 19.25
CA GLY A 154 -4.15 -18.43 19.01
C GLY A 154 -5.10 -17.29 18.64
N GLN A 155 -4.51 -16.24 18.10
CA GLN A 155 -5.20 -15.00 17.75
C GLN A 155 -5.02 -14.69 16.26
N ASN A 156 -5.98 -13.97 15.70
CA ASN A 156 -5.91 -13.37 14.37
C ASN A 156 -5.82 -14.36 13.20
N PHE A 157 -6.36 -15.56 13.38
CA PHE A 157 -6.61 -16.48 12.27
C PHE A 157 -7.83 -16.01 11.47
N THR A 158 -7.66 -15.93 10.15
CA THR A 158 -8.69 -15.55 9.17
C THR A 158 -8.92 -16.70 8.20
N SER A 159 -10.01 -16.64 7.41
CA SER A 159 -10.26 -17.60 6.30
C SER A 159 -9.13 -17.70 5.28
N ASP A 160 -8.28 -16.68 5.20
CA ASP A 160 -7.14 -16.63 4.29
C ASP A 160 -5.83 -17.11 4.93
N SER A 161 -5.85 -17.48 6.22
CA SER A 161 -4.67 -17.96 6.93
C SER A 161 -4.16 -19.28 6.34
N LYS A 162 -2.84 -19.47 6.38
CA LYS A 162 -2.16 -20.68 5.90
C LYS A 162 -1.20 -21.18 6.96
N VAL A 163 -1.14 -22.50 7.14
CA VAL A 163 -0.13 -23.15 7.98
C VAL A 163 0.95 -23.71 7.08
N ILE A 164 2.22 -23.42 7.39
CA ILE A 164 3.38 -23.83 6.61
C ILE A 164 4.27 -24.69 7.50
N PHE A 165 4.52 -25.93 7.05
CA PHE A 165 5.54 -26.79 7.63
C PHE A 165 6.82 -26.66 6.83
N SER A 166 7.94 -26.38 7.50
CA SER A 166 9.25 -26.20 6.89
C SER A 166 10.36 -26.83 7.74
N GLU A 167 11.33 -27.47 7.10
CA GLU A 167 12.58 -27.90 7.71
C GLU A 167 13.72 -26.98 7.23
N LYS A 168 14.60 -26.57 8.15
CA LYS A 168 15.78 -25.77 7.82
C LYS A 168 17.03 -26.61 7.99
N THR A 169 17.76 -26.85 6.90
CA THR A 169 19.09 -27.49 6.94
C THR A 169 20.14 -26.46 6.52
N GLN A 170 21.20 -26.29 7.32
CA GLN A 170 22.34 -25.37 7.16
C GLN A 170 22.32 -24.45 5.91
N GLY A 171 21.47 -23.42 5.94
CA GLY A 171 21.45 -22.33 4.94
C GLY A 171 20.41 -22.45 3.81
N GLU A 172 19.71 -23.58 3.69
CA GLU A 172 18.72 -23.80 2.64
C GLU A 172 17.40 -24.34 3.22
N GLU A 173 16.29 -23.69 2.85
CA GLU A 173 14.92 -24.13 3.21
C GLU A 173 14.45 -25.16 2.20
N TYR A 174 14.39 -26.43 2.62
CA TYR A 174 13.84 -27.50 1.82
C TYR A 174 12.56 -28.00 2.49
N PHE A 175 11.55 -28.26 1.66
CA PHE A 175 10.20 -28.72 2.01
C PHE A 175 9.23 -27.62 2.46
N PHE A 176 8.31 -27.27 1.56
CA PHE A 176 7.10 -26.51 1.86
C PHE A 176 5.91 -27.44 1.67
N LEU A 177 5.24 -27.82 2.76
CA LEU A 177 3.87 -28.32 2.65
C LEU A 177 2.93 -27.16 2.97
N ILE A 178 2.18 -26.73 1.96
CA ILE A 178 1.03 -25.84 2.14
C ILE A 178 -0.18 -26.76 2.28
N THR A 179 -0.73 -26.84 3.48
CA THR A 179 -1.99 -27.54 3.71
C THR A 179 -3.14 -26.52 3.77
N ASN A 180 -4.31 -26.91 3.27
CA ASN A 180 -5.50 -26.07 3.31
C ASN A 180 -6.03 -26.02 4.75
N VAL A 181 -6.26 -24.81 5.25
CA VAL A 181 -6.88 -24.57 6.55
C VAL A 181 -8.37 -24.87 6.44
N CYS A 182 -8.87 -25.87 7.17
CA CYS A 182 -10.31 -26.06 7.37
C CYS A 182 -10.73 -25.33 8.64
N LEU A 183 -11.24 -24.10 8.49
CA LEU A 183 -11.86 -23.38 9.59
C LEU A 183 -13.27 -23.92 9.82
N TRP A 184 -13.46 -24.65 10.92
CA TRP A 184 -14.80 -24.86 11.46
C TRP A 184 -15.07 -23.78 12.51
N TRP A 185 -16.01 -22.90 12.18
CA TRP A 185 -16.45 -21.78 12.99
C TRP A 185 -17.07 -22.31 14.28
N ASN A 186 -16.35 -22.23 15.41
CA ASN A 186 -17.06 -22.09 16.67
C ASN A 186 -16.35 -21.23 17.72
N GLU A 187 -15.03 -21.02 17.64
CA GLU A 187 -14.33 -20.05 18.49
C GLU A 187 -13.14 -19.52 17.69
N SER A 188 -12.85 -18.22 17.75
CA SER A 188 -11.81 -17.50 16.98
C SER A 188 -10.35 -17.95 17.24
N SER A 189 -10.18 -19.16 17.77
CA SER A 189 -8.96 -19.65 18.41
C SER A 189 -8.75 -21.15 18.20
N LYS A 190 -9.33 -21.77 17.16
CA LYS A 190 -9.09 -23.18 16.83
C LYS A 190 -8.98 -23.38 15.32
N VAL A 191 -7.85 -23.91 14.86
CA VAL A 191 -7.59 -24.22 13.45
C VAL A 191 -7.23 -25.69 13.31
N PHE A 192 -7.88 -26.39 12.36
CA PHE A 192 -7.63 -27.80 12.06
C PHE A 192 -6.88 -27.97 10.75
N PHE A 193 -5.91 -28.90 10.70
CA PHE A 193 -5.27 -29.32 9.45
C PHE A 193 -4.73 -30.75 9.50
N GLU A 194 -4.59 -31.34 8.32
CA GLU A 194 -3.99 -32.66 8.10
C GLU A 194 -2.52 -32.48 7.67
N SER A 195 -1.58 -33.04 8.42
CA SER A 195 -0.17 -33.06 8.02
C SER A 195 0.03 -34.05 6.87
N TYR A 196 0.96 -33.81 5.94
CA TYR A 196 1.31 -34.76 4.87
C TYR A 196 2.80 -34.68 4.56
N CYS A 197 3.63 -35.56 5.16
CA CYS A 197 5.06 -35.57 4.90
C CYS A 197 5.39 -36.57 3.80
N ARG A 198 5.28 -36.16 2.53
CA ARG A 198 5.81 -36.99 1.44
C ARG A 198 7.33 -37.02 1.56
N ARG A 199 7.91 -38.19 1.91
CA ARG A 199 9.33 -38.47 1.62
C ARG A 199 9.54 -38.15 0.15
N ALA A 200 10.33 -37.12 -0.15
CA ALA A 200 10.96 -37.00 -1.45
C ALA A 200 11.88 -38.22 -1.61
N THR A 201 11.34 -39.29 -2.18
CA THR A 201 12.13 -40.38 -2.72
C THR A 201 12.75 -39.87 -4.01
N GLN A 202 13.81 -39.08 -3.91
CA GLN A 202 14.75 -38.88 -5.01
C GLN A 202 16.17 -38.88 -4.47
N ARG A 203 16.91 -39.89 -4.93
CA ARG A 203 18.35 -40.09 -4.81
C ARG A 203 19.10 -38.76 -4.96
N LEU A 204 19.99 -38.46 -4.03
CA LEU A 204 21.20 -37.71 -4.32
C LEU A 204 22.36 -38.69 -4.27
N TYR A 205 22.93 -38.92 -5.44
CA TYR A 205 24.29 -39.45 -5.58
C TYR A 205 25.25 -38.43 -4.98
N TRP A 206 26.11 -38.88 -4.07
CA TRP A 206 27.56 -38.65 -4.07
C TRP A 206 28.21 -39.88 -3.43
#